data_AF-A0A970LXK8-F1
#
_entry.id   AF-A0A970LXK8-F1
#
_cell.length_a   1.000
_cell.length_b   1.000
_cell.length_c   1.000
_cell.angle_alpha   90.00
_cell.angle_beta   90.00
_cell.angle_gamma   90.00
#
_symmetry.space_group_name_H-M   'P 1'
#
loop_
_entity.id
_entity.type
_entity.pdbx_description
1 polymer ?
#
loop_
_entity_poly.entity_id
_entity_poly.type
_entity_poly.pdbx_seq_one_letter_code
_entity_poly.pdbx_strand_id
1 'polypeptide(L)' 'MSKQVFCRKYQKEMDAMDFAPFPGAKGQELFETVSKQAWQEWLKHQTTLINEKRLNVFEADAKKFLE' A
#
# COMPACT_ATOMS: atom_id res chain seq x y z
N MET A 1 -13.54 -6.43 16.61
CA MET A 1 -12.26 -7.14 16.71
C MET A 1 -11.47 -6.85 15.45
N SER A 2 -10.27 -6.29 15.58
CA SER A 2 -9.39 -6.04 14.44
C SER A 2 -9.00 -7.38 13.82
N LYS A 3 -9.21 -7.56 12.51
CA LYS A 3 -8.69 -8.72 11.80
C LYS A 3 -7.16 -8.65 11.85
N GLN A 4 -6.50 -9.77 12.11
CA GLN A 4 -5.04 -9.84 12.03
C GLN A 4 -4.62 -10.39 10.68
N VAL A 5 -3.51 -9.89 10.17
CA VAL A 5 -2.91 -10.27 8.88
C VAL A 5 -1.43 -10.54 9.06
N PHE A 6 -0.92 -11.56 8.36
CA PHE A 6 0.51 -11.81 8.30
C PHE A 6 1.16 -10.79 7.35
N CYS A 7 1.81 -9.78 7.91
CA CYS A 7 2.40 -8.71 7.11
C CYS A 7 3.68 -9.18 6.42
N ARG A 8 3.72 -9.20 5.09
CA ARG A 8 4.90 -9.58 4.29
C ARG A 8 6.13 -8.72 4.59
N LYS A 9 5.95 -7.43 4.93
CA LYS A 9 7.03 -6.47 5.20
C LYS A 9 7.73 -6.74 6.53
N TYR A 10 6.96 -7.03 7.57
CA TYR A 10 7.48 -7.24 8.93
C TYR A 10 7.54 -8.71 9.35
N GLN A 11 7.04 -9.61 8.49
CA GLN A 11 6.96 -11.06 8.71
C GLN A 11 6.37 -11.45 10.07
N LYS A 12 5.31 -10.73 10.48
CA LYS A 12 4.61 -10.94 11.75
C LYS A 12 3.13 -10.65 11.62
N GLU A 13 2.33 -11.22 12.51
CA GLU A 13 0.91 -10.91 12.62
C GLU A 13 0.73 -9.49 13.15
N MET A 14 -0.07 -8.70 12.44
CA MET A 14 -0.36 -7.31 12.76
C MET A 14 -1.81 -6.99 12.41
N ASP A 15 -2.30 -5.82 12.81
CA ASP A 15 -3.62 -5.36 12.43
C ASP A 15 -3.77 -5.25 10.91
N ALA A 16 -4.81 -5.89 10.39
CA ALA A 16 -5.21 -5.80 9.00
C ALA A 16 -5.78 -4.42 8.67
N MET A 17 -5.79 -4.11 7.38
CA MET A 17 -6.49 -2.92 6.89
C MET A 17 -8.01 -3.06 7.10
N ASP A 18 -8.71 -1.93 7.19
CA ASP A 18 -10.17 -1.91 7.34
C ASP A 18 -10.87 -2.23 6.00
N PHE A 19 -10.24 -1.87 4.88
CA PHE A 19 -10.74 -2.07 3.52
C PHE A 19 -9.59 -2.27 2.52
N ALA A 20 -9.86 -2.95 1.41
CA ALA A 20 -8.89 -3.11 0.33
C ALA A 20 -8.66 -1.76 -0.38
N PRO A 21 -7.41 -1.33 -0.60
CA PRO A 21 -7.10 -0.01 -1.16
C PRO A 21 -7.44 0.12 -2.65
N PHE A 22 -7.46 -1.01 -3.38
CA PHE A 22 -7.76 -1.04 -4.80
C PHE A 22 -8.79 -2.14 -5.09
N PRO A 23 -9.65 -1.96 -6.11
CA PRO A 23 -10.50 -3.03 -6.60
C PRO A 23 -9.66 -4.06 -7.39
N GLY A 24 -10.09 -5.33 -7.34
CA GLY A 24 -9.47 -6.43 -8.09
C GLY A 24 -8.49 -7.28 -7.28
N ALA A 25 -7.90 -8.28 -7.94
CA ALA A 25 -7.07 -9.30 -7.29
C ALA A 25 -5.84 -8.71 -6.57
N LYS A 26 -5.17 -7.71 -7.17
CA LYS A 26 -4.02 -7.02 -6.56
C LYS A 26 -4.38 -6.36 -5.22
N GLY A 27 -5.54 -5.72 -5.14
CA GLY A 27 -6.00 -5.06 -3.91
C GLY A 27 -6.38 -6.04 -2.82
N GLN A 28 -6.91 -7.20 -3.20
CA GLN A 28 -7.20 -8.28 -2.26
C GLN A 28 -5.93 -8.95 -1.73
N GLU A 29 -4.93 -9.20 -2.59
CA GLU A 29 -3.61 -9.69 -2.15
C GLU A 29 -2.96 -8.72 -1.17
N LEU A 30 -2.98 -7.41 -1.46
CA LEU A 30 -2.52 -6.37 -0.54
C LEU A 30 -3.27 -6.42 0.79
N PHE A 31 -4.59 -6.58 0.77
CA PHE A 31 -5.42 -6.68 1.96
C PHE A 31 -5.08 -7.91 2.83
N GLU A 32 -4.74 -9.04 2.21
CA GLU A 32 -4.43 -10.31 2.87
C GLU A 32 -2.95 -10.47 3.25
N THR A 33 -2.05 -9.61 2.75
CA THR A 33 -0.59 -9.74 2.98
C THR A 33 0.05 -8.50 3.59
N VAL A 34 -0.66 -7.37 3.70
CA VAL A 34 -0.10 -6.10 4.20
C VAL A 34 -0.91 -5.58 5.37
N SER A 35 -0.21 -5.23 6.45
CA SER A 35 -0.82 -4.63 7.63
C SER A 35 -1.16 -3.15 7.44
N LYS A 36 -2.09 -2.67 8.27
CA LYS A 36 -2.50 -1.26 8.29
C LYS A 36 -1.31 -0.32 8.49
N GLN A 37 -0.37 -0.67 9.37
CA GLN A 37 0.84 0.11 9.60
C GLN A 37 1.75 0.16 8.37
N ALA A 38 2.02 -0.99 7.73
CA ALA A 38 2.85 -1.06 6.53
C ALA A 38 2.25 -0.24 5.39
N TRP A 39 0.93 -0.27 5.23
CA TRP A 39 0.21 0.51 4.23
C TRP A 39 0.32 2.03 4.48
N GLN A 40 0.15 2.47 5.72
CA GLN A 40 0.33 3.89 6.06
C GLN A 40 1.76 4.38 5.80
N GLU A 41 2.78 3.57 6.09
CA GLU A 41 4.16 3.90 5.76
C GLU A 41 4.40 3.97 4.25
N TRP A 42 3.79 3.05 3.49
CA TRP A 42 3.85 3.07 2.04
C TRP A 42 3.24 4.35 1.45
N LEU A 43 2.07 4.79 1.93
CA LEU A 43 1.44 6.03 1.47
C LEU A 43 2.32 7.26 1.74
N LYS A 44 2.98 7.32 2.90
CA LYS A 44 3.93 8.39 3.21
C LYS A 44 5.12 8.34 2.26
N HIS A 45 5.70 7.17 2.04
CA HIS A 45 6.82 7.01 1.12
C HIS A 45 6.45 7.36 -0.32
N GLN A 46 5.28 6.94 -0.78
CA GLN A 46 4.71 7.29 -2.09
C GLN A 46 4.59 8.81 -2.22
N THR A 47 4.06 9.51 -1.21
CA THR A 47 3.94 10.96 -1.21
C THR A 47 5.31 11.65 -1.31
N THR A 48 6.31 11.16 -0.57
CA THR A 48 7.69 11.66 -0.66
C THR A 48 8.25 11.48 -2.07
N LEU A 49 8.11 10.29 -2.66
CA LEU A 49 8.58 10.01 -4.02
C LEU A 49 7.90 10.91 -5.07
N ILE A 50 6.59 11.12 -4.95
CA ILE A 50 5.84 12.02 -5.83
C ILE A 50 6.38 13.45 -5.74
N ASN A 51 6.63 13.93 -4.52
CA ASN A 51 7.13 15.28 -4.30
C ASN A 51 8.59 15.46 -4.77
N GLU A 52 9.48 14.54 -4.42
CA GLU A 52 10.91 14.62 -4.78
C GLU A 52 11.13 14.52 -6.29
N LYS A 53 10.41 13.63 -6.97
CA LYS A 53 10.52 13.45 -8.42
C LYS A 53 9.56 14.34 -9.21
N ARG A 54 8.76 15.17 -8.52
CA ARG A 54 7.65 15.98 -9.09
C ARG A 54 6.80 15.17 -10.08
N LEU A 55 6.44 13.95 -9.68
CA LEU A 55 5.69 13.03 -10.52
C LEU A 55 4.25 13.53 -10.65
N ASN A 56 3.78 13.65 -11.88
CA ASN A 56 2.38 13.91 -12.14
C ASN A 56 1.63 12.57 -12.15
N VAL A 57 0.87 12.28 -11.09
CA VAL A 57 0.16 11.00 -10.89
C VAL A 57 -0.90 10.72 -11.98
N PHE A 58 -1.23 11.72 -12.80
CA PHE A 58 -2.10 11.55 -13.96
C PHE A 58 -1.37 11.01 -15.19
N GLU A 59 -0.06 11.19 -15.29
CA GLU A 59 0.77 10.68 -16.39
C GLU A 59 0.96 9.16 -16.25
N ALA A 60 0.89 8.45 -17.39
CA ALA A 60 1.03 6.99 -17.42
C ALA A 60 2.41 6.52 -16.92
N ASP A 61 3.46 7.32 -17.15
CA ASP A 61 4.82 6.99 -16.74
C ASP A 61 4.98 7.06 -15.21
N ALA A 62 4.38 8.07 -14.58
CA ALA A 62 4.35 8.19 -13.13
C ALA A 62 3.51 7.08 -12.46
N LYS A 63 2.40 6.66 -13.08
CA LYS A 63 1.64 5.49 -12.61
C LYS A 63 2.48 4.22 -12.68
N LYS A 64 3.19 4.01 -13.78
CA LYS A 64 4.07 2.85 -13.97
C LYS A 64 5.25 2.84 -12.99
N PHE A 65 5.71 4.02 -12.56
CA PHE A 65 6.74 4.15 -11.54
C PHE A 65 6.24 3.82 -10.11
N LEU A 66 4.93 3.99 -9.85
CA LEU A 66 4.32 3.84 -8.54
C LEU A 66 3.60 2.49 -8.34
N GLU A 67 3.33 1.73 -9.42
CA GLU A 67 2.85 0.33 -9.39
C GLU A 67 3.94 -0.66 -8.97
#